data_AF-A0A3D4RXJ5-F1
#
_entry.id   AF-A0A3D4RXJ5-F1
#
_cell.length_a   1.000
_cell.length_b   1.000
_cell.length_c   1.000
_cell.angle_alpha   90.00
_cell.angle_beta   90.00
_cell.angle_gamma   90.00
#
_symmetry.space_group_name_H-M   'P 1'
#
loop_
_entity.id
_entity.type
_entity.pdbx_description
1 polymer ?
#
loop_
_entity_poly.entity_id
_entity_poly.type
_entity_poly.pdbx_seq_one_letter_code
_entity_poly.pdbx_strand_id
1 'polypeptide(L)'
;MAADVALGQTDGYWVNTNNFNFYFDEDGVLYFIPMDYDNALGTTPPSLLDDSGRGNWREFTKLGNANVPLIGKLLGYPTFLDEYKGYLLALANDGLLDADRNRDIIRGYHRLIGPHVANPTGQYGSISDEPPWWGANPWYRVLGGDANTNFFRAKQRNLRDSLQPGATMDGARLYLRGLDGWDVKPALRFQPGDAARLYQVTAALDAGDY
;
A
#
# COMPACT_ATOMS: atom_id res chain seq x y z
N MET A 1 4.18 -7.97 -2.14
CA MET A 1 3.46 -7.01 -3.02
C MET A 1 2.22 -6.43 -2.37
N ALA A 2 1.10 -7.17 -2.22
CA ALA A 2 -0.06 -6.64 -1.47
C ALA A 2 0.27 -6.36 0.01
N ALA A 3 1.13 -7.20 0.60
CA ALA A 3 1.68 -7.00 1.94
C ALA A 3 2.40 -5.66 2.11
N ASP A 4 3.18 -5.21 1.13
CA ASP A 4 3.87 -3.91 1.19
C ASP A 4 2.87 -2.78 1.39
N VAL A 5 1.78 -2.77 0.62
CA VAL A 5 0.74 -1.76 0.74
C VAL A 5 -0.03 -1.92 2.04
N ALA A 6 -0.34 -3.14 2.45
CA ALA A 6 -1.06 -3.41 3.71
C ALA A 6 -0.25 -3.08 4.96
N LEU A 7 1.08 -3.20 4.92
CA LEU A 7 1.98 -2.85 6.01
C LEU A 7 2.48 -1.41 5.91
N GLY A 8 2.11 -0.68 4.86
CA GLY A 8 2.53 0.70 4.65
C GLY A 8 4.02 0.84 4.34
N GLN A 9 4.64 -0.19 3.75
CA GLN A 9 6.03 -0.21 3.34
C GLN A 9 6.27 0.72 2.14
N THR A 10 6.95 1.83 2.37
CA THR A 10 7.24 2.85 1.34
C THR A 10 8.65 2.76 0.77
N ASP A 11 9.56 2.02 1.39
CA ASP A 11 10.91 1.78 0.87
C ASP A 11 11.00 0.52 -0.01
N GLY A 12 9.86 -0.11 -0.27
CA GLY A 12 9.76 -1.28 -1.13
C GLY A 12 9.73 -0.97 -2.62
N TYR A 13 9.40 -2.01 -3.40
CA TYR A 13 9.24 -1.95 -4.85
C TYR A 13 8.37 -0.78 -5.30
N TRP A 14 7.24 -0.56 -4.63
CA TRP A 14 6.17 0.33 -5.08
C TRP A 14 6.51 1.81 -5.10
N VAL A 15 7.13 2.31 -4.02
CA VAL A 15 7.26 3.76 -3.81
C VAL A 15 8.70 4.21 -4.03
N ASN A 16 9.69 3.56 -3.40
CA ASN A 16 11.11 3.91 -3.54
C ASN A 16 11.90 3.01 -4.51
N THR A 17 11.26 2.00 -5.10
CA THR A 17 11.91 1.05 -6.04
C THR A 17 13.13 0.34 -5.43
N ASN A 18 13.02 -0.03 -4.15
CA ASN A 18 14.11 -0.59 -3.36
C ASN A 18 13.62 -1.80 -2.54
N ASN A 19 14.53 -2.52 -1.87
CA ASN A 19 14.23 -3.52 -0.84
C ASN A 19 13.36 -4.70 -1.30
N PHE A 20 13.71 -5.29 -2.45
CA PHE A 20 13.13 -6.54 -2.93
C PHE A 20 14.14 -7.37 -3.72
N ASN A 21 13.87 -8.67 -3.83
CA ASN A 21 14.50 -9.56 -4.79
C ASN A 21 13.46 -10.23 -5.68
N PHE A 22 13.93 -10.65 -6.85
CA PHE A 22 13.21 -11.57 -7.71
C PHE A 22 13.92 -12.92 -7.71
N TYR A 23 13.13 -13.98 -7.58
CA TYR A 23 13.60 -15.35 -7.71
C TYR A 23 12.83 -16.03 -8.83
N PHE A 24 13.54 -16.69 -9.74
CA PHE A 24 12.96 -17.56 -10.75
C PHE A 24 13.25 -18.99 -10.33
N ASP A 25 12.20 -19.81 -10.19
CA ASP A 25 12.40 -21.23 -9.94
C ASP A 25 12.78 -22.01 -11.20
N GLU A 26 12.96 -23.33 -11.05
CA GLU A 26 13.35 -24.23 -12.13
C GLU A 26 12.29 -24.35 -13.23
N ASP A 27 11.03 -24.03 -12.91
CA ASP A 27 9.90 -24.03 -13.86
C ASP A 27 9.70 -22.65 -14.53
N GLY A 28 10.54 -21.65 -14.18
CA GLY A 28 10.48 -20.29 -14.70
C GLY A 28 9.41 -19.40 -14.04
N VAL A 29 8.86 -19.82 -12.90
CA VAL A 29 7.92 -19.00 -12.12
C VAL A 29 8.69 -17.90 -11.40
N LEU A 30 8.23 -16.67 -11.58
CA LEU A 30 8.78 -15.49 -10.92
C LEU A 30 8.15 -15.27 -9.54
N TYR A 31 8.98 -15.19 -8.51
CA TYR A 31 8.61 -14.86 -7.13
C TYR A 31 9.14 -13.48 -6.73
N PHE A 32 8.29 -12.71 -6.07
CA PHE A 32 8.66 -11.47 -5.40
C PHE A 32 9.03 -11.76 -3.94
N ILE A 33 10.24 -11.39 -3.53
CA ILE A 33 10.73 -11.57 -2.18
C ILE A 33 10.95 -10.20 -1.53
N PRO A 34 10.14 -9.82 -0.52
CA PRO A 34 10.33 -8.56 0.19
C PRO A 34 11.58 -8.58 1.08
N MET A 35 12.21 -7.44 1.25
CA MET A 35 13.33 -7.24 2.18
C MET A 35 13.19 -5.94 2.93
N ASP A 36 13.90 -5.81 4.06
CA ASP A 36 14.14 -4.57 4.79
C ASP A 36 12.88 -3.73 5.08
N TYR A 37 12.08 -4.22 6.05
CA TYR A 37 10.75 -3.71 6.40
C TYR A 37 10.75 -2.76 7.61
N ASP A 38 11.83 -2.02 7.81
CA ASP A 38 11.93 -0.98 8.84
C ASP A 38 11.06 0.26 8.53
N ASN A 39 10.88 0.58 7.24
CA ASN A 39 9.99 1.62 6.72
C ASN A 39 8.53 1.18 6.55
N ALA A 40 8.00 0.46 7.55
CA ALA A 40 6.63 -0.02 7.60
C ALA A 40 5.94 0.35 8.93
N LEU A 41 4.67 -0.01 9.06
CA LEU A 41 3.89 0.11 10.30
C LEU A 41 3.80 1.54 10.87
N GLY A 42 3.72 2.54 9.99
CA GLY A 42 3.64 3.95 10.38
C GLY A 42 4.96 4.71 10.21
N THR A 43 6.06 3.99 9.95
CA THR A 43 7.34 4.58 9.57
C THR A 43 7.38 4.83 8.07
N THR A 44 7.46 6.09 7.65
CA THR A 44 7.69 6.44 6.24
C THR A 44 8.43 7.78 6.16
N PRO A 45 9.41 7.94 5.25
CA PRO A 45 9.97 9.24 4.93
C PRO A 45 8.91 10.18 4.33
N PRO A 46 8.89 11.48 4.71
CA PRO A 46 7.98 12.48 4.13
C PRO A 46 8.12 12.67 2.61
N SER A 47 9.27 12.32 2.03
CA SER A 47 9.51 12.40 0.59
C SER A 47 8.86 11.27 -0.22
N LEU A 48 8.43 10.20 0.45
CA LEU A 48 7.93 8.99 -0.20
C LEU A 48 6.40 8.90 -0.15
N LEU A 49 5.79 9.20 1.01
CA LEU A 49 4.35 9.20 1.20
C LEU A 49 3.96 10.00 2.44
N ASP A 50 2.86 10.74 2.36
CA ASP A 50 2.37 11.59 3.45
C ASP A 50 1.84 10.77 4.65
N ASP A 51 1.08 9.70 4.41
CA ASP A 51 0.58 8.82 5.47
C ASP A 51 0.58 7.34 5.03
N SER A 52 1.43 6.52 5.67
CA SER A 52 1.57 5.09 5.34
C SER A 52 0.38 4.23 5.78
N GLY A 53 -0.35 4.66 6.81
CA GLY A 53 -1.52 3.95 7.36
C GLY A 53 -2.84 4.38 6.73
N ARG A 54 -2.94 5.60 6.18
CA ARG A 54 -4.16 6.15 5.56
C ARG A 54 -4.03 6.47 4.06
N GLY A 55 -2.82 6.47 3.52
CA GLY A 55 -2.58 6.73 2.10
C GLY A 55 -3.38 5.77 1.23
N ASN A 56 -3.88 6.28 0.11
CA ASN A 56 -4.68 5.48 -0.81
C ASN A 56 -3.81 4.32 -1.34
N TRP A 57 -4.32 3.10 -1.36
CA TRP A 57 -3.55 1.95 -1.85
C TRP A 57 -3.01 2.18 -3.27
N ARG A 58 -3.69 3.02 -4.08
CA ARG A 58 -3.21 3.41 -5.42
C ARG A 58 -2.00 4.35 -5.39
N GLU A 59 -1.87 5.19 -4.38
CA GLU A 59 -0.72 6.11 -4.21
C GLU A 59 0.56 5.32 -3.95
N PHE A 60 0.46 4.25 -3.15
CA PHE A 60 1.56 3.29 -3.00
C PHE A 60 1.97 2.74 -4.36
N THR A 61 1.00 2.26 -5.14
CA THR A 61 1.31 1.54 -6.37
C THR A 61 1.92 2.40 -7.48
N LYS A 62 1.96 3.74 -7.33
CA LYS A 62 2.43 4.71 -8.34
C LYS A 62 2.08 4.26 -9.77
N LEU A 63 0.83 3.86 -10.01
CA LEU A 63 0.43 3.22 -11.27
C LEU A 63 0.87 4.07 -12.47
N GLY A 64 1.72 3.50 -13.33
CA GLY A 64 2.34 4.19 -14.47
C GLY A 64 3.74 4.74 -14.22
N ASN A 65 4.35 4.51 -13.05
CA ASN A 65 5.76 4.78 -12.83
C ASN A 65 6.62 3.83 -13.69
N ALA A 66 7.40 4.40 -14.60
CA ALA A 66 8.25 3.66 -15.53
C ALA A 66 9.32 2.81 -14.82
N ASN A 67 9.66 3.15 -13.58
CA ASN A 67 10.64 2.41 -12.77
C ASN A 67 10.04 1.14 -12.12
N VAL A 68 8.71 0.97 -12.16
CA VAL A 68 8.00 -0.22 -11.63
C VAL A 68 7.08 -0.85 -12.69
N PRO A 69 7.62 -1.21 -13.87
CA PRO A 69 6.81 -1.54 -15.03
C PRO A 69 6.02 -2.84 -14.87
N LEU A 70 6.49 -3.78 -14.05
CA LEU A 70 5.86 -5.09 -13.88
C LEU A 70 4.44 -4.94 -13.33
N ILE A 71 4.28 -4.16 -12.26
CA ILE A 71 2.97 -4.10 -11.59
C ILE A 71 2.02 -3.13 -12.27
N GLY A 72 2.53 -2.06 -12.86
CA GLY A 72 1.72 -1.22 -13.75
C GLY A 72 1.10 -2.04 -14.88
N LYS A 73 1.85 -3.00 -15.45
CA LYS A 73 1.34 -3.93 -16.46
C LYS A 73 0.35 -4.93 -15.89
N LEU A 74 0.68 -5.60 -14.78
CA LEU A 74 -0.20 -6.62 -14.18
C LEU A 74 -1.54 -6.02 -13.75
N LEU A 75 -1.54 -4.91 -13.00
CA LEU A 75 -2.77 -4.25 -12.55
C LEU A 75 -3.52 -3.49 -13.66
N GLY A 76 -2.94 -3.42 -14.87
CA GLY A 76 -3.64 -2.95 -16.06
C GLY A 76 -4.70 -3.93 -16.56
N TYR A 77 -4.59 -5.22 -16.22
CA TYR A 77 -5.61 -6.22 -16.54
C TYR A 77 -6.71 -6.24 -15.47
N PRO A 78 -7.99 -6.11 -15.84
CA PRO A 78 -9.09 -6.05 -14.87
C PRO A 78 -9.12 -7.22 -13.89
N THR A 79 -8.89 -8.44 -14.37
CA THR A 79 -8.87 -9.65 -13.53
C THR A 79 -7.79 -9.58 -12.45
N PHE A 80 -6.54 -9.25 -12.80
CA PHE A 80 -5.46 -9.13 -11.82
C PHE A 80 -5.63 -7.94 -10.89
N LEU A 81 -6.23 -6.85 -11.38
CA LEU A 81 -6.60 -5.71 -10.54
C LEU A 81 -7.61 -6.13 -9.46
N ASP A 82 -8.62 -6.91 -9.83
CA ASP A 82 -9.64 -7.38 -8.90
C ASP A 82 -9.10 -8.45 -7.93
N GLU A 83 -8.25 -9.36 -8.40
CA GLU A 83 -7.49 -10.28 -7.53
C GLU A 83 -6.63 -9.51 -6.52
N TYR A 84 -5.90 -8.48 -6.97
CA TYR A 84 -5.06 -7.66 -6.10
C TYR A 84 -5.86 -6.94 -5.01
N LYS A 85 -7.01 -6.36 -5.36
CA LYS A 85 -7.94 -5.79 -4.37
C LYS A 85 -8.43 -6.86 -3.40
N GLY A 86 -8.74 -8.06 -3.90
CA GLY A 86 -9.10 -9.22 -3.10
C GLY A 86 -8.02 -9.56 -2.07
N TYR A 87 -6.75 -9.59 -2.47
CA TYR A 87 -5.63 -9.83 -1.55
C TYR A 87 -5.50 -8.73 -0.49
N LEU A 88 -5.62 -7.45 -0.85
CA LEU A 88 -5.58 -6.35 0.14
C LEU A 88 -6.73 -6.46 1.16
N LEU A 89 -7.93 -6.81 0.69
CA LEU A 89 -9.08 -6.99 1.55
C LEU A 89 -8.95 -8.23 2.45
N ALA A 90 -8.40 -9.32 1.93
CA ALA A 90 -8.07 -10.53 2.69
C ALA A 90 -7.06 -10.22 3.80
N LEU A 91 -5.97 -9.51 3.50
CA LEU A 91 -4.99 -9.08 4.51
C LEU A 91 -5.62 -8.23 5.63
N ALA A 92 -6.60 -7.40 5.29
CA ALA A 92 -7.36 -6.61 6.27
C ALA A 92 -8.35 -7.45 7.10
N ASN A 93 -8.85 -8.57 6.58
CA ASN A 93 -9.91 -9.36 7.22
C ASN A 93 -9.41 -10.63 7.93
N ASP A 94 -8.32 -11.23 7.45
CA ASP A 94 -7.85 -12.56 7.88
C ASP A 94 -6.93 -12.48 9.11
N GLY A 95 -6.99 -11.38 9.84
CA GLY A 95 -6.30 -11.17 11.11
C GLY A 95 -4.81 -10.84 11.01
N LEU A 96 -4.26 -10.63 9.81
CA LEU A 96 -2.87 -10.16 9.65
C LEU A 96 -2.70 -8.71 10.10
N LEU A 97 -3.70 -7.86 9.88
CA LEU A 97 -3.78 -6.52 10.46
C LEU A 97 -4.59 -6.48 11.77
N ASP A 98 -4.72 -7.61 12.48
CA ASP A 98 -5.37 -7.60 13.79
C ASP A 98 -4.46 -6.93 14.83
N ALA A 99 -4.92 -5.81 15.37
CA ALA A 99 -4.13 -4.99 16.28
C ALA A 99 -3.81 -5.70 17.60
N ASP A 100 -4.74 -6.50 18.12
CA ASP A 100 -4.59 -7.14 19.43
C ASP A 100 -3.62 -8.33 19.34
N ARG A 101 -3.77 -9.15 18.29
CA ARG A 101 -2.83 -10.23 17.94
C ARG A 101 -1.42 -9.72 17.70
N ASN A 102 -1.26 -8.68 16.88
CA ASN A 102 0.06 -8.12 16.58
C ASN A 102 0.69 -7.47 17.81
N ARG A 103 -0.10 -6.80 18.66
CA ARG A 103 0.38 -6.26 19.94
C ARG A 103 0.97 -7.36 20.82
N ASP A 104 0.35 -8.54 20.88
CA ASP A 104 0.86 -9.65 21.69
C ASP A 104 2.16 -10.23 21.14
N ILE A 105 2.29 -10.34 19.81
CA ILE A 105 3.53 -10.73 19.13
C ILE A 105 4.65 -9.72 19.42
N ILE A 106 4.39 -8.42 19.21
CA ILE A 106 5.37 -7.35 19.42
C ILE A 106 5.81 -7.29 20.88
N ARG A 107 4.88 -7.44 21.84
CA ARG A 107 5.22 -7.57 23.26
C ARG A 107 6.09 -8.80 23.54
N GLY A 108 5.89 -9.89 22.81
CA GLY A 108 6.78 -11.05 22.83
C GLY A 108 8.21 -10.68 22.46
N TYR A 109 8.40 -9.98 21.34
CA TYR A 109 9.72 -9.48 20.94
C TYR A 109 10.31 -8.51 21.95
N HIS A 110 9.53 -7.54 22.45
CA HIS A 110 10.01 -6.60 23.47
C HIS A 110 10.51 -7.31 24.73
N ARG A 111 9.81 -8.37 25.19
CA ARG A 111 10.28 -9.19 26.32
C ARG A 111 11.56 -9.94 26.02
N LEU A 112 11.68 -10.47 24.80
CA LEU A 112 12.86 -11.24 24.37
C LEU A 112 14.11 -10.34 24.26
N ILE A 113 13.98 -9.15 23.67
CA ILE A 113 15.13 -8.29 23.36
C ILE A 113 15.38 -7.21 24.42
N GLY A 114 14.39 -6.86 25.23
CA GLY A 114 14.45 -5.77 26.21
C GLY A 114 15.65 -5.81 27.16
N PRO A 115 16.03 -6.96 27.73
CA PRO A 115 17.24 -7.08 28.55
C PRO A 115 18.55 -6.84 27.79
N HIS A 116 18.53 -6.84 26.46
CA HIS A 116 19.69 -6.84 25.58
C HIS A 116 19.86 -5.57 24.75
N VAL A 117 18.94 -4.60 24.81
CA VAL A 117 19.05 -3.37 24.00
C VAL A 117 20.12 -2.40 24.50
N ALA A 118 20.42 -2.42 25.81
CA ALA A 118 21.49 -1.61 26.38
C ALA A 118 22.84 -2.01 25.77
N ASN A 119 23.58 -1.03 25.26
CA ASN A 119 24.84 -1.27 24.58
C ASN A 119 25.90 -0.20 24.95
N PRO A 120 27.19 -0.49 24.72
CA PRO A 120 28.27 0.40 25.14
C PRO A 120 28.32 1.76 24.43
N THR A 121 27.66 1.92 23.27
CA THR A 121 27.67 3.20 22.54
C THR A 121 26.62 4.17 23.07
N GLY A 122 25.66 3.68 23.86
CA GLY A 122 24.51 4.45 24.36
C GLY A 122 23.52 4.85 23.24
N GLN A 123 23.73 4.40 22.01
CA GLN A 123 22.85 4.69 20.88
C GLN A 123 21.82 3.58 20.71
N TYR A 124 20.57 3.94 20.40
CA TYR A 124 19.49 2.98 20.12
C TYR A 124 19.26 1.93 21.24
N GLY A 125 19.57 2.31 22.49
CA GLY A 125 19.51 1.41 23.65
C GLY A 125 18.14 1.33 24.34
N SER A 126 17.08 1.72 23.65
CA SER A 126 15.72 1.74 24.17
C SER A 126 14.73 1.21 23.14
N ILE A 127 13.60 0.73 23.64
CA ILE A 127 12.46 0.32 22.82
C ILE A 127 11.34 1.32 23.11
N SER A 128 10.86 1.99 22.07
CA SER A 128 9.71 2.90 22.15
C SER A 128 8.62 2.46 21.18
N ASP A 129 7.36 2.66 21.56
CA ASP A 129 6.21 2.48 20.68
C ASP A 129 5.97 3.79 19.93
N GLU A 130 6.87 4.18 19.03
CA GLU A 130 6.70 5.34 18.18
C GLU A 130 7.59 5.25 16.93
N PRO A 131 7.14 5.81 15.80
CA PRO A 131 7.98 5.99 14.63
C PRO A 131 9.19 6.88 14.91
N PRO A 132 10.24 6.79 14.09
CA PRO A 132 11.40 7.65 14.23
C PRO A 132 11.06 9.13 13.98
N TRP A 133 11.84 10.04 14.58
CA TRP A 133 11.63 11.49 14.54
C TRP A 133 11.60 12.10 13.13
N TRP A 134 12.22 11.43 12.15
CA TRP A 134 12.26 11.86 10.75
C TRP A 134 11.04 11.41 9.95
N GLY A 135 10.20 10.53 10.51
CA GLY A 135 9.04 9.97 9.82
C GLY A 135 7.90 10.97 9.63
N ALA A 136 7.10 10.78 8.58
CA ALA A 136 5.96 11.64 8.26
C ALA A 136 4.79 11.50 9.24
N ASN A 137 4.72 10.38 9.96
CA ASN A 137 3.58 10.03 10.81
C ASN A 137 3.97 9.75 12.27
N PRO A 138 4.56 10.73 13.00
CA PRO A 138 5.10 10.52 14.35
C PRO A 138 4.07 10.10 15.41
N TRP A 139 2.78 10.20 15.08
CA TRP A 139 1.67 9.83 15.97
C TRP A 139 1.27 8.35 15.90
N TYR A 140 1.76 7.55 14.94
CA TYR A 140 1.38 6.13 14.90
C TYR A 140 1.92 5.34 16.08
N ARG A 141 1.18 4.33 16.50
CA ARG A 141 1.50 3.41 17.59
C ARG A 141 1.17 1.99 17.12
N VAL A 142 1.90 0.99 17.58
CA VAL A 142 1.59 -0.42 17.33
C VAL A 142 1.09 -1.13 18.59
N LEU A 143 1.41 -0.61 19.80
CA LEU A 143 0.92 -1.16 21.07
C LEU A 143 -0.31 -0.42 21.63
N GLY A 144 -0.48 0.86 21.26
CA GLY A 144 -1.61 1.69 21.69
C GLY A 144 -2.99 1.16 21.27
N GLY A 145 -4.03 1.47 22.04
CA GLY A 145 -5.41 1.01 21.77
C GLY A 145 -6.26 1.94 20.88
N ASP A 146 -5.78 3.16 20.63
CA ASP A 146 -6.56 4.19 19.92
C ASP A 146 -6.79 3.81 18.45
N ALA A 147 -8.03 3.97 17.98
CA ALA A 147 -8.43 3.53 16.65
C ALA A 147 -7.84 4.36 15.50
N ASN A 148 -7.35 5.57 15.79
CA ASN A 148 -6.76 6.48 14.81
C ASN A 148 -5.24 6.45 14.84
N THR A 149 -4.64 6.27 16.00
CA THR A 149 -3.17 6.24 16.11
C THR A 149 -2.61 4.84 16.14
N ASN A 150 -3.39 3.78 16.39
CA ASN A 150 -2.90 2.42 16.15
C ASN A 150 -2.80 2.14 14.64
N PHE A 151 -1.60 1.83 14.14
CA PHE A 151 -1.35 1.61 12.71
C PHE A 151 -2.24 0.50 12.14
N PHE A 152 -2.31 -0.65 12.79
CA PHE A 152 -3.09 -1.80 12.33
C PHE A 152 -4.57 -1.45 12.21
N ARG A 153 -5.14 -0.77 13.22
CA ARG A 153 -6.55 -0.34 13.19
C ARG A 153 -6.82 0.70 12.11
N ALA A 154 -5.94 1.70 11.99
CA ALA A 154 -6.07 2.75 10.98
C ALA A 154 -6.00 2.16 9.55
N LYS A 155 -5.03 1.27 9.32
CA LYS A 155 -4.81 0.66 8.01
C LYS A 155 -5.88 -0.34 7.62
N GLN A 156 -6.33 -1.17 8.56
CA GLN A 156 -7.45 -2.07 8.36
C GLN A 156 -8.72 -1.31 7.95
N ARG A 157 -9.04 -0.21 8.65
CA ARG A 157 -10.18 0.66 8.30
C ARG A 157 -9.99 1.27 6.91
N ASN A 158 -8.83 1.86 6.65
CA ASN A 158 -8.53 2.47 5.35
C ASN A 158 -8.69 1.50 4.17
N LEU A 159 -8.13 0.29 4.27
CA LEU A 159 -8.26 -0.73 3.23
C LEU A 159 -9.71 -1.17 3.05
N ARG A 160 -10.46 -1.39 4.14
CA ARG A 160 -11.88 -1.72 4.06
C ARG A 160 -12.66 -0.63 3.35
N ASP A 161 -12.52 0.61 3.78
CA ASP A 161 -13.28 1.74 3.26
C ASP A 161 -12.92 2.02 1.78
N SER A 162 -11.64 1.93 1.41
CA SER A 162 -11.17 2.23 0.04
C SER A 162 -11.40 1.09 -0.97
N LEU A 163 -11.74 -0.11 -0.51
CA LEU A 163 -11.96 -1.29 -1.36
C LEU A 163 -13.44 -1.72 -1.43
N GLN A 164 -14.36 -1.03 -0.74
CA GLN A 164 -15.80 -1.34 -0.85
C GLN A 164 -16.33 -1.01 -2.25
N PRO A 165 -17.30 -1.80 -2.76
CA PRO A 165 -18.05 -1.44 -3.96
C PRO A 165 -18.67 -0.04 -3.82
N GLY A 166 -18.35 0.88 -4.73
CA GLY A 166 -18.89 2.25 -4.72
C GLY A 166 -18.12 3.25 -3.84
N ALA A 167 -16.99 2.86 -3.23
CA ALA A 167 -16.12 3.80 -2.54
C ALA A 167 -15.72 4.97 -3.47
N THR A 168 -16.08 6.20 -3.09
CA THR A 168 -15.65 7.41 -3.79
C THR A 168 -14.13 7.50 -3.78
N MET A 169 -13.53 7.50 -4.96
CA MET A 169 -12.09 7.68 -5.11
C MET A 169 -11.76 9.14 -4.81
N ASP A 170 -11.32 9.43 -3.59
CA ASP A 170 -10.84 10.76 -3.25
C ASP A 170 -9.58 11.06 -4.08
N GLY A 171 -9.57 12.19 -4.79
CA GLY A 171 -8.50 12.54 -5.72
C GLY A 171 -8.56 11.80 -7.06
N ALA A 172 -9.69 11.86 -7.77
CA ALA A 172 -9.89 11.35 -9.13
C ALA A 172 -8.88 11.90 -10.17
N ARG A 173 -7.61 11.50 -10.07
CA ARG A 173 -6.79 11.23 -11.24
C ARG A 173 -7.37 9.96 -11.82
N LEU A 174 -8.25 10.13 -12.79
CA LEU A 174 -8.63 9.05 -13.69
C LEU A 174 -7.35 8.61 -14.41
N TYR A 175 -6.64 7.63 -13.85
CA TYR A 175 -5.49 6.99 -14.50
C TYR A 175 -6.01 6.13 -15.64
N LEU A 176 -6.27 6.75 -16.79
CA LEU A 176 -6.37 6.04 -18.05
C LEU A 176 -4.95 5.78 -18.51
N ARG A 177 -4.40 4.64 -18.12
CA ARG A 177 -3.15 4.15 -18.69
C ARG A 177 -3.24 2.64 -18.93
N GLY A 178 -3.81 2.29 -20.07
CA GLY A 178 -3.00 1.56 -21.05
C GLY A 178 -2.45 2.60 -22.04
N LEU A 179 -1.95 2.18 -23.18
CA LEU A 179 -1.90 3.01 -24.40
C LEU A 179 -0.67 3.92 -24.61
N ASP A 180 0.42 3.71 -23.89
CA ASP A 180 1.73 3.93 -24.53
C ASP A 180 2.02 2.67 -25.37
N GLY A 181 1.57 2.71 -26.63
CA GLY A 181 1.76 1.65 -27.63
C GLY A 181 0.48 1.15 -28.32
N TRP A 182 -0.70 1.67 -27.95
CA TRP A 182 -1.98 1.30 -28.54
C TRP A 182 -2.67 2.58 -29.05
N ASP A 183 -3.05 2.61 -30.33
CA ASP A 183 -3.59 3.79 -31.01
C ASP A 183 -5.01 4.12 -30.49
N VAL A 184 -5.11 4.84 -29.37
CA VAL A 184 -6.41 5.22 -28.78
C VAL A 184 -6.78 6.61 -29.20
N LYS A 185 -7.25 6.64 -30.42
CA LYS A 185 -8.12 7.70 -30.90
C LYS A 185 -9.52 7.42 -30.34
N PRO A 186 -10.32 8.47 -30.11
CA PRO A 186 -10.66 9.08 -28.83
C PRO A 186 -11.69 8.28 -27.98
N ALA A 187 -11.28 7.68 -26.87
CA ALA A 187 -12.15 6.82 -26.03
C ALA A 187 -12.91 7.54 -24.91
N LEU A 188 -12.72 8.85 -24.72
CA LEU A 188 -13.34 9.62 -23.63
C LEU A 188 -14.34 10.65 -24.14
N ARG A 189 -15.53 10.63 -23.55
CA ARG A 189 -16.53 11.69 -23.71
C ARG A 189 -16.87 12.27 -22.34
N PHE A 190 -16.74 13.58 -22.23
CA PHE A 190 -17.23 14.36 -21.10
C PHE A 190 -18.61 14.89 -21.45
N GLN A 191 -19.60 14.57 -20.64
CA GLN A 191 -20.94 15.11 -20.75
C GLN A 191 -21.27 15.91 -19.49
N PRO A 192 -22.06 16.99 -19.57
CA PRO A 192 -22.61 17.64 -18.38
C PRO A 192 -23.36 16.61 -17.54
N GLY A 193 -23.09 16.58 -16.23
CA GLY A 193 -23.81 15.67 -15.33
C GLY A 193 -25.14 16.26 -14.84
N ASP A 194 -25.79 15.56 -13.92
CA ASP A 194 -27.06 15.99 -13.33
C ASP A 194 -26.86 16.97 -12.16
N ALA A 195 -27.95 17.33 -11.46
CA ALA A 195 -27.93 18.26 -10.34
C ALA A 195 -26.99 17.83 -9.18
N ALA A 196 -26.53 16.57 -9.15
CA ALA A 196 -25.60 16.05 -8.16
C ALA A 196 -24.17 15.86 -8.69
N ARG A 197 -23.90 16.01 -9.99
CA ARG A 197 -22.59 15.75 -10.63
C ARG A 197 -22.27 16.76 -11.72
N LEU A 198 -21.12 17.44 -11.64
CA LEU A 198 -20.72 18.45 -12.64
C LEU A 198 -20.46 17.85 -14.04
N TYR A 199 -19.93 16.63 -14.11
CA TYR A 199 -19.69 15.92 -15.38
C TYR A 199 -19.93 14.41 -15.22
N GLN A 200 -20.43 13.78 -16.29
CA GLN A 200 -20.42 12.34 -16.50
C GLN A 200 -19.30 12.00 -17.49
N VAL A 201 -18.40 11.10 -17.09
CA VAL A 201 -17.34 10.59 -17.96
C VAL A 201 -17.75 9.21 -18.44
N THR A 202 -17.89 9.04 -19.75
CA THR A 202 -18.08 7.74 -20.38
C THR A 202 -16.80 7.35 -21.13
N ALA A 203 -16.31 6.15 -20.85
CA ALA A 203 -15.23 5.52 -21.59
C ALA A 203 -15.82 4.41 -22.47
N ALA A 204 -15.67 4.52 -23.78
CA ALA A 204 -15.94 3.41 -24.68
C ALA A 204 -14.67 2.56 -24.74
N LEU A 205 -14.62 1.49 -23.93
CA LEU A 205 -13.57 0.49 -24.05
C LEU A 205 -13.96 -0.42 -25.20
N ASP A 206 -13.47 -0.12 -26.40
CA ASP A 206 -13.50 -1.06 -27.51
C ASP A 206 -12.47 -2.15 -27.18
N ALA A 207 -12.94 -3.24 -26.57
CA ALA A 207 -12.17 -4.46 -26.45
C ALA A 207 -12.22 -5.10 -27.84
N GLY A 208 -11.37 -4.63 -28.75
CA GLY A 208 -11.27 -5.19 -30.11
C GLY A 208 -11.21 -6.71 -30.05
N ASP A 209 -11.89 -7.37 -30.98
CA ASP A 209 -11.95 -8.83 -31.05
C ASP A 209 -10.53 -9.43 -31.11
N TYR A 210 -10.19 -10.26 -30.11
CA TYR A 210 -9.00 -11.10 -30.08
C TYR A 210 -9.40 -12.56 -29.92
#